data_AF-A0A1F9TIH9-F1
#
_entry.id   AF-A0A1F9TIH9-F1
#
_cell.length_a   1.000
_cell.length_b   1.000
_cell.length_c   1.000
_cell.angle_alpha   90.00
_cell.angle_beta   90.00
_cell.angle_gamma   90.00
#
_symmetry.space_group_name_H-M   'P 1'
#
loop_
_entity.id
_entity.type
_entity.pdbx_description
1 polymer ?
#
loop_
_entity_poly.entity_id
_entity_poly.type
_entity_poly.pdbx_seq_one_letter_code
_entity_poly.pdbx_strand_id
1 'polypeptide(L)'
;MKSLVCKICTIKLVEAAYARAWWFRLLREPLRAGMLLLGRIYEADLDAYGVGSPSCRACPRLTKLELKEKSALFRFLNGIVNPYFDRLIERLLEERELQEARDFAERAVLSEVKGKNYEKRA
;
A
#
# COMPACT_ATOMS: atom_id res chain seq x y z
N MET A 1 -5.50 -4.84 18.24
CA MET A 1 -4.74 -4.25 17.11
C MET A 1 -4.98 -5.11 15.87
N LYS A 2 -5.46 -4.53 14.76
CA LYS A 2 -5.64 -5.28 13.50
C LYS A 2 -4.25 -5.52 12.87
N SER A 3 -3.84 -6.77 12.66
CA SER A 3 -2.56 -7.08 11.97
C SER A 3 -2.75 -7.03 10.45
N LEU A 4 -1.85 -6.33 9.75
CA LEU A 4 -1.98 -6.10 8.31
C LEU A 4 -0.91 -6.87 7.54
N VAL A 5 -1.26 -8.08 7.08
CA VAL A 5 -0.39 -8.91 6.25
C VAL A 5 -0.61 -8.57 4.78
N CYS A 6 0.39 -7.99 4.12
CA CYS A 6 0.32 -7.63 2.71
C CYS A 6 0.80 -8.79 1.83
N LYS A 7 -0.01 -9.21 0.84
CA LYS A 7 0.40 -10.21 -0.17
C LYS A 7 1.35 -9.67 -1.25
N ILE A 8 1.33 -8.35 -1.46
CA ILE A 8 2.20 -7.67 -2.42
C ILE A 8 2.55 -6.29 -1.89
N CYS A 9 3.82 -5.90 -1.98
CA CYS A 9 4.27 -4.62 -1.45
C CYS A 9 3.94 -3.50 -2.44
N THR A 10 2.96 -2.66 -2.07
CA THR A 10 2.58 -1.50 -2.89
C THR A 10 3.72 -0.50 -3.03
N ILE A 11 4.63 -0.38 -2.04
CA ILE A 11 5.80 0.51 -2.11
C ILE A 11 6.75 0.08 -3.24
N LYS A 12 7.12 -1.20 -3.28
CA LYS A 12 8.01 -1.75 -4.32
C LYS A 12 7.41 -1.68 -5.71
N LEU A 13 6.11 -1.94 -5.83
CA LEU A 13 5.35 -1.69 -7.05
C LEU A 13 5.47 -0.25 -7.55
N VAL A 14 5.48 0.74 -6.63
CA VAL A 14 5.68 2.15 -7.02
C VAL A 14 7.08 2.39 -7.50
N GLU A 15 8.07 1.87 -6.77
CA GLU A 15 9.47 2.11 -7.06
C GLU A 15 9.82 1.57 -8.45
N ALA A 16 9.36 0.35 -8.77
CA ALA A 16 9.48 -0.21 -10.11
C ALA A 16 8.77 0.67 -11.16
N ALA A 17 7.53 1.10 -10.89
CA ALA A 17 6.79 1.95 -11.82
C ALA A 17 7.42 3.33 -12.03
N TYR A 18 8.04 3.92 -10.99
CA TYR A 18 8.80 5.17 -11.09
C TYR A 18 10.11 5.00 -11.85
N ALA A 19 10.79 3.87 -11.67
CA ALA A 19 12.00 3.54 -12.42
C ALA A 19 11.69 3.41 -13.93
N ARG A 20 10.50 2.91 -14.27
CA ARG A 20 10.08 2.65 -15.65
C ARG A 20 9.44 3.86 -16.34
N ALA A 21 8.61 4.60 -15.63
CA ALA A 21 7.93 5.79 -16.14
C ALA A 21 7.99 6.94 -15.13
N TRP A 22 8.84 7.93 -15.41
CA TRP A 22 8.91 9.16 -14.63
C TRP A 22 7.57 9.90 -14.59
N TRP A 23 6.78 9.86 -15.68
CA TRP A 23 5.45 10.49 -15.77
C TRP A 23 4.41 9.84 -14.85
N PHE A 24 4.64 8.61 -14.40
CA PHE A 24 3.77 7.94 -13.43
C PHE A 24 3.71 8.68 -12.09
N ARG A 25 4.75 9.45 -11.75
CA ARG A 25 4.73 10.35 -10.58
C ARG A 25 3.62 11.40 -10.68
N LEU A 26 3.40 11.97 -11.87
CA LEU A 26 2.37 12.98 -12.09
C LEU A 26 0.96 12.42 -11.92
N LEU A 27 0.74 11.14 -12.23
CA LEU A 27 -0.55 10.48 -11.98
C LEU A 27 -0.71 10.10 -10.50
N ARG A 28 0.36 9.60 -9.89
CA ARG A 28 0.31 8.97 -8.57
C ARG A 28 0.35 9.96 -7.41
N GLU A 29 1.15 11.02 -7.51
CA GLU A 29 1.28 12.00 -6.44
C GLU A 29 -0.06 12.71 -6.15
N PRO A 30 -0.87 13.14 -7.14
CA PRO A 30 -2.21 13.67 -6.90
C PRO A 30 -3.15 12.63 -6.28
N LEU A 31 -3.08 11.38 -6.73
CA LEU A 31 -3.89 10.29 -6.17
C LEU A 31 -3.55 10.03 -4.69
N ARG A 32 -2.26 10.05 -4.36
CA ARG A 32 -1.77 9.93 -2.99
C ARG A 32 -2.21 11.13 -2.15
N ALA A 33 -2.06 12.35 -2.67
CA ALA A 33 -2.49 13.56 -1.98
C ALA A 33 -4.00 13.54 -1.71
N GLY A 34 -4.81 13.16 -2.70
CA GLY A 34 -6.25 13.00 -2.56
C GLY A 34 -6.60 11.98 -1.48
N MET A 35 -5.95 10.81 -1.48
CA MET A 35 -6.12 9.81 -0.43
C MET A 35 -5.74 10.31 0.97
N LEU A 36 -4.62 11.02 1.11
CA LEU A 36 -4.20 11.56 2.41
C LEU A 36 -5.15 12.66 2.89
N LEU A 37 -5.61 13.51 1.97
CA LEU A 37 -6.57 14.57 2.26
C LEU A 37 -7.93 13.99 2.68
N LEU A 38 -8.44 12.99 1.96
CA LEU A 38 -9.61 12.22 2.35
C LEU A 38 -9.39 11.53 3.70
N GLY A 39 -8.23 10.91 3.91
CA GLY A 39 -7.89 10.27 5.18
C GLY A 39 -7.92 11.23 6.36
N ARG A 40 -7.51 12.49 6.12
CA ARG A 40 -7.60 13.57 7.12
C ARG A 40 -9.04 14.05 7.34
N ILE A 41 -9.84 14.17 6.28
CA ILE A 41 -11.26 14.59 6.35
C ILE A 41 -12.11 13.55 7.08
N TYR A 42 -11.86 12.25 6.86
CA TYR A 42 -12.60 11.15 7.46
C TYR A 42 -11.94 10.58 8.73
N GLU A 43 -10.95 11.28 9.29
CA GLU A 43 -10.22 10.89 10.51
C GLU A 43 -9.80 9.41 10.49
N ALA A 44 -9.07 8.98 9.46
CA ALA A 44 -8.58 7.61 9.34
C ALA A 44 -7.60 7.31 10.49
N ASP A 45 -7.94 6.33 11.33
CA ASP A 45 -7.10 5.92 12.46
C ASP A 45 -6.09 4.88 11.98
N LEU A 46 -4.89 5.35 11.65
CA LEU A 46 -3.79 4.51 11.20
C LEU A 46 -3.11 3.77 12.37
N ASP A 47 -3.26 4.27 13.60
CA ASP A 47 -2.65 3.71 14.80
C ASP A 47 -3.44 2.49 15.34
N ALA A 48 -4.68 2.32 14.91
CA ALA A 48 -5.48 1.11 15.14
C ALA A 48 -4.88 -0.18 14.51
N TYR A 49 -3.96 -0.03 13.55
CA TYR A 49 -3.33 -1.15 12.85
C TYR A 49 -1.92 -1.47 13.37
N GLY A 50 -1.72 -2.73 13.71
CA GLY A 50 -0.40 -3.29 13.98
C GLY A 50 0.34 -3.50 12.66
N VAL A 51 1.28 -2.60 12.37
CA VAL A 51 2.16 -2.66 11.19
C VAL A 51 3.54 -3.17 11.54
N GLY A 52 4.14 -3.91 10.62
CA GLY A 52 5.41 -4.59 10.83
C GLY A 52 6.70 -3.84 10.67
N SER A 53 6.61 -2.66 10.05
CA SER A 53 7.75 -1.78 9.89
C SER A 53 7.25 -0.33 9.91
N PRO A 54 8.10 0.63 10.32
CA PRO A 54 7.78 2.06 10.23
C PRO A 54 7.37 2.47 8.81
N SER A 55 8.01 1.89 7.78
CA SER A 55 7.69 2.10 6.37
C SER A 55 6.28 1.64 6.00
N CYS A 56 5.76 0.60 6.66
CA CYS A 56 4.38 0.15 6.50
C CYS A 56 3.39 1.14 7.12
N ARG A 57 3.74 1.92 8.16
CA ARG A 57 2.83 2.89 8.79
C ARG A 57 2.44 4.03 7.84
N ALA A 58 3.36 4.45 6.98
CA ALA A 58 3.10 5.44 5.94
C ALA A 58 2.52 4.83 4.65
N CYS A 59 2.18 3.53 4.65
CA CYS A 59 1.70 2.85 3.45
C CYS A 59 0.30 3.36 3.08
N PRO A 60 0.07 3.80 1.82
CA PRO A 60 -1.24 4.23 1.35
C PRO A 60 -2.33 3.16 1.52
N ARG A 61 -1.94 1.88 1.61
CA ARG A 61 -2.89 0.77 1.76
C ARG A 61 -3.66 0.80 3.08
N LEU A 62 -3.07 1.31 4.16
CA LEU A 62 -3.77 1.51 5.44
C LEU A 62 -4.85 2.58 5.30
N THR A 63 -4.46 3.76 4.80
CA THR A 63 -5.40 4.86 4.55
C THR A 63 -6.53 4.42 3.62
N LYS A 64 -6.22 3.62 2.58
CA LYS A 64 -7.21 3.06 1.65
C LYS A 64 -8.20 2.11 2.34
N LEU A 65 -7.76 1.32 3.32
CA LEU A 65 -8.64 0.40 4.05
C LEU A 65 -9.61 1.16 4.95
N GLU A 66 -9.10 2.09 5.76
CA GLU A 66 -9.92 2.98 6.59
C GLU A 66 -10.91 3.79 5.75
N LEU A 67 -10.45 4.36 4.64
CA LEU A 67 -11.33 5.13 3.75
C LEU A 67 -12.40 4.27 3.07
N LYS A 68 -12.13 2.98 2.79
CA LYS A 68 -13.16 2.09 2.25
C LYS A 68 -14.25 1.80 3.29
N GLU A 69 -13.88 1.63 4.55
CA GLU A 69 -14.83 1.44 5.65
C GLU A 69 -15.65 2.72 5.89
N LYS A 70 -15.01 3.90 5.90
CA LYS A 70 -15.65 5.16 6.27
C LYS A 70 -16.31 5.95 5.12
N SER A 71 -15.88 5.78 3.86
CA SER A 71 -16.32 6.61 2.74
C SER A 71 -16.82 5.79 1.53
N ALA A 72 -18.13 5.93 1.25
CA ALA A 72 -18.74 5.38 0.04
C ALA A 72 -18.24 6.10 -1.23
N LEU A 73 -17.95 7.41 -1.14
CA LEU A 73 -17.36 8.19 -2.22
C LEU A 73 -15.98 7.65 -2.61
N PHE A 74 -15.16 7.33 -1.61
CA PHE A 74 -13.87 6.71 -1.87
C PHE A 74 -14.01 5.32 -2.49
N ARG A 75 -14.99 4.51 -2.06
CA ARG A 75 -15.28 3.22 -2.71
C ARG A 75 -15.63 3.39 -4.19
N PHE A 76 -16.46 4.37 -4.53
CA PHE A 76 -16.84 4.66 -5.91
C PHE A 76 -15.65 5.13 -6.76
N LEU A 77 -14.92 6.16 -6.30
CA LEU A 77 -13.73 6.68 -6.98
C LEU A 77 -12.67 5.59 -7.15
N ASN A 78 -12.41 4.82 -6.09
CA ASN A 78 -11.50 3.70 -6.17
C ASN A 78 -11.99 2.64 -7.15
N GLY A 79 -13.30 2.36 -7.23
CA GLY A 79 -13.86 1.41 -8.20
C GLY A 79 -13.62 1.82 -9.66
N ILE A 80 -13.61 3.12 -9.96
CA ILE A 80 -13.31 3.64 -11.29
C ILE A 80 -11.81 3.63 -11.58
N VAL A 81 -11.00 4.09 -10.62
CA VAL A 81 -9.56 4.28 -10.83
C VAL A 81 -8.79 2.96 -10.79
N ASN A 82 -9.18 2.00 -9.93
CA ASN A 82 -8.46 0.73 -9.77
C ASN A 82 -8.32 -0.06 -11.09
N PRO A 83 -9.36 -0.31 -11.90
CA PRO A 83 -9.20 -1.05 -13.16
C PRO A 83 -8.33 -0.31 -14.19
N TYR A 84 -8.36 1.02 -14.21
CA TYR A 84 -7.46 1.78 -15.08
C TYR A 84 -6.01 1.67 -14.61
N PHE A 85 -5.80 1.83 -13.31
CA PHE A 85 -4.48 1.75 -12.70
C PHE A 85 -3.87 0.35 -12.80
N ASP A 86 -4.67 -0.70 -12.59
CA ASP A 86 -4.23 -2.09 -12.70
C ASP A 86 -3.79 -2.39 -14.13
N ARG A 87 -4.58 -2.02 -15.15
CA ARG A 87 -4.16 -2.15 -16.56
C ARG A 87 -2.91 -1.35 -16.90
N LEU A 88 -2.75 -0.18 -16.29
CA LEU A 88 -1.60 0.68 -16.52
C LEU A 88 -0.34 0.07 -15.91
N ILE A 89 -0.45 -0.46 -14.68
CA ILE A 89 0.61 -1.22 -14.01
C ILE A 89 0.96 -2.48 -14.81
N GLU A 90 -0.02 -3.27 -15.25
CA GLU A 90 0.20 -4.49 -16.04
C GLU A 90 0.91 -4.23 -17.37
N ARG A 91 0.65 -3.06 -17.99
CA ARG A 91 1.36 -2.65 -19.20
C ARG A 91 2.75 -2.08 -18.93
N LEU A 92 2.91 -1.42 -17.78
CA LEU A 92 4.13 -0.71 -17.45
C LEU A 92 5.17 -1.63 -16.83
N LEU A 93 4.74 -2.57 -15.98
CA LEU A 93 5.58 -3.50 -15.23
C LEU A 93 5.57 -4.89 -15.86
N GLU A 94 6.74 -5.50 -15.90
CA GLU A 94 6.89 -6.91 -16.27
C GLU A 94 6.54 -7.83 -15.10
N GLU A 95 6.22 -9.09 -15.41
CA GLU A 95 5.93 -10.13 -14.40
C GLU A 95 7.04 -10.26 -13.35
N ARG A 96 8.29 -10.03 -13.76
CA ARG A 96 9.45 -10.06 -12.86
C ARG A 96 9.36 -8.99 -11.77
N GLU A 97 8.98 -7.76 -12.12
CA GLU A 97 8.85 -6.65 -11.18
C GLU A 97 7.68 -6.88 -10.22
N LEU A 98 6.60 -7.49 -10.71
CA LEU A 98 5.48 -7.94 -9.90
C LEU A 98 5.91 -9.01 -8.90
N GLN A 99 6.76 -9.96 -9.33
CA GLN A 99 7.28 -11.02 -8.48
C GLN A 99 8.22 -10.46 -7.40
N GLU A 100 9.13 -9.55 -7.75
CA GLU A 100 10.01 -8.89 -6.78
C GLU A 100 9.23 -8.13 -5.69
N ALA A 101 8.11 -7.50 -6.06
CA ALA A 101 7.22 -6.85 -5.10
C ALA A 101 6.47 -7.83 -4.19
N ARG A 102 6.17 -9.04 -4.66
CA ARG A 102 5.58 -10.13 -3.85
C ARG A 102 6.61 -10.68 -2.87
N ASP A 103 7.79 -11.01 -3.36
CA ASP A 103 8.90 -11.55 -2.56
C ASP A 103 9.33 -10.56 -1.47
N PHE A 104 9.27 -9.26 -1.74
CA PHE A 104 9.54 -8.24 -0.72
C PHE A 104 8.44 -8.19 0.35
N ALA A 105 7.17 -8.31 -0.04
CA ALA A 105 6.06 -8.37 0.92
C ALA A 105 6.19 -9.60 1.83
N GLU A 106 6.49 -10.75 1.25
CA GLU A 106 6.69 -12.00 1.98
C GLU A 106 7.86 -11.90 2.96
N ARG A 107 9.01 -11.35 2.52
CA ARG A 107 10.15 -11.10 3.41
C ARG A 107 9.83 -10.13 4.55
N ALA A 108 9.10 -9.04 4.27
CA ALA A 108 8.71 -8.08 5.30
C ALA A 108 7.79 -8.71 6.36
N VAL A 109 6.87 -9.59 5.96
CA VAL A 109 6.02 -10.37 6.87
C VAL A 109 6.85 -11.38 7.67
N LEU A 110 7.82 -12.05 7.05
CA LEU A 110 8.69 -13.02 7.72
C LEU A 110 9.64 -12.36 8.74
N SER A 111 10.20 -11.19 8.42
CA SER A 111 11.02 -10.40 9.35
C SER A 111 10.23 -9.97 10.59
N GLU A 112 8.95 -9.66 10.44
CA GLU A 112 8.03 -9.39 11.55
C GLU A 112 7.80 -10.59 12.45
N VAL A 113 7.56 -11.77 11.87
CA VAL A 113 7.33 -13.01 12.62
C VAL A 113 8.58 -13.39 13.41
N LYS A 114 9.78 -13.16 12.85
CA LYS A 114 11.04 -13.36 13.57
C LYS A 114 11.21 -12.34 14.70
N GLY A 115 10.97 -11.05 14.46
CA GLY A 115 11.05 -10.01 15.50
C GLY A 115 10.13 -10.27 16.70
N LYS A 116 8.86 -10.62 16.44
CA LYS A 116 7.88 -11.00 17.49
C LYS A 116 8.25 -12.27 18.24
N ASN A 117 8.98 -13.21 17.63
CA ASN A 117 9.46 -14.42 18.31
C ASN A 117 10.64 -14.15 19.24
N TYR A 118 11.48 -13.14 18.94
CA TYR A 118 12.56 -12.73 19.84
C TYR A 118 12.03 -11.96 21.04
N GLU A 119 11.06 -11.06 20.84
CA GLU A 119 10.45 -10.27 21.92
C GLU A 119 9.56 -11.09 22.87
N LYS A 120 9.05 -12.25 22.44
CA LYS A 120 8.32 -13.21 23.29
C LYS A 120 9.22 -14.19 24.06
N ARG A 121 10.52 -14.23 23.76
CA ARG A 121 11.49 -15.15 24.39
C ARG A 121 12.50 -14.44 25.31
N ALA A 122 12.47 -13.11 25.36
CA ALA A 122 13.16 -12.29 26.36
C ALA A 122 12.21 -12.00 27.53
#